data_AF-A0A0B6YC33-F1
#
_entry.id   AF-A0A0B6YC33-F1
#
_cell.length_a   1.000
_cell.length_b   1.000
_cell.length_c   1.000
_cell.angle_alpha   90.00
_cell.angle_beta   90.00
_cell.angle_gamma   90.00
#
_symmetry.space_group_name_H-M   'P 1'
#
loop_
_entity.id
_entity.type
_entity.pdbx_description
1 polymer ?
#
loop_
_entity_poly.entity_id
_entity_poly.type
_entity_poly.pdbx_seq_one_letter_code
_entity_poly.pdbx_strand_id
1 'polypeptide(L)' 'EKPLSALGAVSYNAYWRSVILEQLHAITDKAVSIKKLSERTGMCPLDIFQALKDLHFLKHYKDRSVI' A
#
# COMPACT_ATOMS: atom_id res chain seq x y z
N GLU A 1 14.03 19.03 3.18
CA GLU A 1 14.30 17.97 4.17
C GLU A 1 15.55 17.17 3.78
N LYS A 2 16.31 16.59 4.73
CA LYS A 2 17.46 15.71 4.41
C LYS A 2 16.93 14.51 3.61
N PRO A 3 17.59 14.08 2.50
CA PRO A 3 17.17 12.86 1.83
C PRO A 3 17.20 11.76 2.89
N LEU A 4 16.09 11.02 3.03
CA LEU A 4 16.01 9.88 3.96
C LEU A 4 17.29 9.06 3.78
N SER A 5 18.07 8.94 4.85
CA SER A 5 19.29 8.13 4.84
C SER A 5 18.93 6.74 4.30
N ALA A 6 19.77 6.10 3.50
CA ALA A 6 19.42 4.85 2.80
C ALA A 6 18.85 3.78 3.76
N LEU A 7 19.33 3.76 5.01
CA LEU A 7 18.80 2.90 6.07
C LEU A 7 17.39 3.32 6.54
N GLY A 8 17.14 4.62 6.68
CA GLY A 8 15.84 5.17 7.01
C GLY A 8 14.79 4.82 5.96
N ALA A 9 15.13 4.88 4.67
CA ALA A 9 14.23 4.47 3.59
C ALA A 9 13.85 2.98 3.65
N VAL A 10 14.83 2.10 3.95
CA VAL A 10 14.57 0.65 4.12
C VAL A 10 13.69 0.38 5.33
N SER A 11 13.97 1.01 6.48
CA SER A 11 13.15 0.87 7.68
C SER A 11 11.73 1.41 7.48
N TYR A 12 11.58 2.51 6.73
CA TYR A 12 10.27 3.08 6.41
C TYR A 12 9.45 2.16 5.50
N ASN A 13 10.09 1.61 4.47
CA ASN A 13 9.45 0.66 3.55
C ASN A 13 9.03 -0.63 4.29
N ALA A 14 9.89 -1.15 5.17
CA ALA A 14 9.56 -2.30 6.02
C ALA A 14 8.37 -2.01 6.94
N TYR A 15 8.35 -0.84 7.59
CA TYR A 15 7.23 -0.41 8.43
C TYR A 15 5.92 -0.33 7.65
N TRP A 16 5.92 0.32 6.49
CA TRP A 16 4.74 0.43 5.63
C TRP A 16 4.22 -0.94 5.20
N ARG A 17 5.10 -1.87 4.82
CA ARG A 17 4.69 -3.23 4.44
C ARG A 17 4.03 -3.95 5.60
N SER A 18 4.59 -3.87 6.81
CA SER A 18 3.99 -4.49 8.01
C SER A 18 2.60 -3.92 8.31
N VAL A 19 2.45 -2.60 8.32
CA VAL A 19 1.15 -1.97 8.60
C VAL A 19 0.11 -2.30 7.52
N ILE A 20 0.50 -2.30 6.25
CA ILE A 20 -0.40 -2.69 5.15
C ILE A 20 -0.86 -4.15 5.31
N LEU A 21 0.04 -5.06 5.67
CA LEU A 21 -0.30 -6.46 5.90
C LEU A 21 -1.26 -6.62 7.10
N GLU A 22 -1.01 -5.92 8.19
CA GLU A 22 -1.91 -5.92 9.36
C GLU A 22 -3.30 -5.38 8.99
N GLN A 23 -3.37 -4.29 8.22
CA GLN A 23 -4.64 -3.77 7.75
C GLN A 23 -5.37 -4.75 6.84
N LEU A 24 -4.67 -5.36 5.89
CA LEU A 24 -5.25 -6.37 4.99
C LEU A 24 -5.74 -7.59 5.75
N HIS A 25 -5.03 -8.01 6.79
CA HIS A 25 -5.46 -9.10 7.66
C HIS A 25 -6.71 -8.75 8.48
N ALA A 26 -6.79 -7.50 8.97
CA ALA A 26 -7.96 -7.01 9.70
C ALA A 26 -9.19 -6.75 8.80
N ILE A 27 -9.01 -6.61 7.49
CA ILE A 27 -10.11 -6.42 6.55
C ILE A 27 -10.75 -7.77 6.24
N THR A 28 -11.97 -7.95 6.72
CA THR A 28 -12.84 -9.10 6.38
C THR A 28 -13.61 -8.88 5.05
N ASP A 29 -13.53 -7.67 4.49
CA ASP A 29 -14.25 -7.30 3.28
C ASP A 29 -13.60 -7.91 2.03
N LYS A 30 -14.42 -8.26 1.03
CA LYS A 30 -13.94 -8.80 -0.25
C LYS A 30 -13.19 -7.77 -1.08
N ALA A 31 -13.37 -6.47 -0.82
CA ALA A 31 -12.67 -5.40 -1.51
C ALA A 31 -12.27 -4.26 -0.58
N VAL A 32 -11.07 -3.73 -0.77
CA VAL A 32 -10.60 -2.51 -0.10
C VAL A 32 -10.04 -1.52 -1.12
N SER A 33 -10.42 -0.26 -0.98
CA SER A 33 -9.88 0.84 -1.78
C SER A 33 -8.70 1.50 -1.07
N ILE A 34 -7.72 1.99 -1.84
CA ILE A 34 -6.54 2.72 -1.31
C ILE A 34 -6.96 3.90 -0.44
N LYS A 35 -8.04 4.61 -0.81
CA LYS A 35 -8.58 5.73 -0.01
C LYS A 35 -8.98 5.30 1.41
N LYS A 36 -9.64 4.15 1.54
CA LYS A 36 -10.06 3.59 2.83
C LYS A 36 -8.88 3.11 3.68
N LEU A 37 -7.84 2.59 3.02
CA LEU A 37 -6.56 2.30 3.70
C LEU A 37 -5.88 3.58 4.19
N SER A 38 -5.84 4.64 3.38
CA SER A 38 -5.27 5.95 3.75
C SER A 38 -5.99 6.56 4.94
N GLU A 39 -7.32 6.52 4.96
CA GLU A 39 -8.13 7.00 6.09
C GLU A 39 -7.91 6.19 7.37
N ARG A 40 -7.56 4.89 7.26
CA ARG A 40 -7.31 4.02 8.43
C ARG A 40 -5.89 4.10 8.97
N THR A 41 -4.89 4.13 8.08
CA THR A 41 -3.47 4.11 8.48
C THR A 41 -2.88 5.50 8.64
N GLY A 42 -3.55 6.54 8.13
CA GLY A 42 -3.00 7.89 8.04
C GLY A 42 -1.86 8.02 7.01
N MET A 43 -1.60 6.97 6.22
CA MET A 43 -0.56 7.00 5.19
C MET A 43 -1.05 7.70 3.92
N CYS A 44 -0.11 8.31 3.19
CA CYS A 44 -0.42 8.86 1.89
C CYS A 44 -0.84 7.74 0.91
N PRO A 45 -1.82 7.99 0.03
CA PRO A 45 -2.24 7.02 -0.98
C PRO A 45 -1.10 6.52 -1.88
N LEU A 46 -0.12 7.38 -2.15
CA LEU A 46 1.07 7.06 -2.95
C LEU A 46 1.96 6.03 -2.25
N ASP A 47 2.18 6.18 -0.94
CA ASP A 47 3.00 5.26 -0.15
C ASP A 47 2.32 3.91 -0.01
N ILE A 48 1.00 3.91 0.19
CA ILE A 48 0.18 2.69 0.19
C ILE A 48 0.28 1.98 -1.17
N PHE A 49 0.17 2.72 -2.27
CA PHE A 49 0.31 2.16 -3.61
C PHE A 49 1.70 1.55 -3.82
N GLN A 50 2.76 2.25 -3.40
CA GLN A 50 4.12 1.76 -3.50
C GLN A 50 4.33 0.50 -2.66
N ALA A 51 3.85 0.47 -1.41
CA ALA A 51 3.93 -0.71 -0.55
C ALA A 51 3.17 -1.91 -1.13
N LEU A 52 1.97 -1.70 -1.68
CA LEU A 52 1.20 -2.76 -2.34
C LEU A 52 1.88 -3.27 -3.63
N LYS A 53 2.54 -2.38 -4.37
CA LYS A 53 3.34 -2.72 -5.54
C LYS A 53 4.57 -3.55 -5.16
N ASP A 54 5.28 -3.15 -4.11
CA ASP A 54 6.46 -3.84 -3.58
C ASP A 54 6.10 -5.21 -2.97
N LEU A 55 4.86 -5.36 -2.49
CA LEU A 55 4.31 -6.64 -2.03
C LEU A 55 3.79 -7.53 -3.18
N HIS A 56 3.80 -7.05 -4.43
CA HIS A 56 3.19 -7.72 -5.59
C HIS A 56 1.69 -8.04 -5.40
N PHE A 57 0.98 -7.26 -4.58
CA PHE A 57 -0.45 -7.47 -4.29
C PHE A 57 -1.37 -6.75 -5.29
N LEU A 58 -0.80 -5.90 -6.15
CA LEU A 58 -1.54 -5.25 -7.23
C LEU A 58 -1.62 -6.16 -8.45
N LYS A 59 -2.80 -6.73 -8.69
CA LYS A 59 -3.11 -7.41 -9.95
C LYS A 59 -3.74 -6.42 -10.91
N HIS A 60 -3.08 -6.14 -12.03
CA HIS A 60 -3.65 -5.31 -13.08
C HIS A 60 -4.77 -6.08 -13.78
N TYR A 61 -6.03 -5.76 -13.48
CA TYR A 61 -7.15 -6.23 -14.29
C TYR A 61 -7.18 -5.43 -15.59
N LYS A 62 -6.55 -5.98 -16.63
CA LYS A 62 -6.56 -5.43 -17.98
C LYS A 62 -7.79 -5.98 -18.72
N ASP A 63 -8.98 -5.76 -18.19
CA ASP A 63 -10.21 -6.20 -18.85
C ASP A 63 -11.31 -5.12 -18.74
N ARG A 64 -11.18 -4.13 -19.61
CA ARG A 64 -12.31 -3.37 -20.14
C ARG A 64 -11.98 -2.99 -21.58
N SER A 65 -11.92 -4.01 -22.44
CA SER A 65 -12.29 -3.79 -23.84
C SER A 65 -13.81 -3.67 -23.85
N VAL A 66 -14.28 -2.44 -23.73
CA VAL A 66 -15.64 -2.08 -24.09
C VAL A 66 -15.75 -2.27 -25.61
N ILE A 67 -16.65 -3.16 -26.00
CA ILE A 67 -17.13 -3.38 -27.38
C ILE A 67 -18.17 -2.32 -27.73
#